data_AF-A0A968BTE3-F1
#
_entry.id   AF-A0A968BTE3-F1
#
_cell.length_a   1.000
_cell.length_b   1.000
_cell.length_c   1.000
_cell.angle_alpha   90.00
_cell.angle_beta   90.00
_cell.angle_gamma   90.00
#
_symmetry.space_group_name_H-M   'P 1'
#
loop_
_entity.id
_entity.type
_entity.pdbx_description
1 polymer ?
#
loop_
_entity_poly.entity_id
_entity_poly.type
_entity_poly.pdbx_seq_one_letter_code
_entity_poly.pdbx_strand_id
1 'polypeptide(L)' 'ASSEPDGLEKVAENEGFIQEAEDAPYEVIADYVLPWVDNEDLATILAGLIGVLVVAAVALGVAFL' A
#
# COMPACT_ATOMS: atom_id res chain seq x y z
N ALA A 1 -8.66 2.43 9.72
CA ALA A 1 -7.63 3.43 9.42
C ALA A 1 -6.78 3.48 10.67
N SER A 2 -5.57 2.93 10.56
CA SER A 2 -4.62 2.89 11.68
C SER A 2 -4.48 4.31 12.21
N SER A 3 -4.60 4.44 13.53
CA SER A 3 -4.44 5.75 14.19
C SER A 3 -2.98 6.20 14.21
N GLU A 4 -2.05 5.31 13.86
CA GLU A 4 -0.62 5.60 13.75
C GLU A 4 -0.20 5.76 12.29
N PRO A 5 0.66 6.76 12.01
CA PRO A 5 1.18 6.98 10.67
C PRO A 5 1.95 5.75 10.19
N ASP A 6 1.84 5.48 8.90
CA ASP A 6 2.54 4.36 8.29
C ASP A 6 4.07 4.57 8.32
N GLY A 7 4.83 3.55 7.92
CA GLY A 7 6.29 3.63 7.97
C GLY A 7 6.89 4.73 7.10
N LEU A 8 6.30 5.02 5.95
CA LEU A 8 6.72 6.07 5.02
C LEU A 8 6.29 7.45 5.52
N GLU A 9 5.07 7.58 6.04
CA GLU A 9 4.59 8.80 6.68
C GLU A 9 5.45 9.17 7.89
N LYS A 10 5.79 8.22 8.76
CA LYS A 10 6.72 8.44 9.89
C LYS A 10 8.06 8.96 9.43
N VAL A 11 8.60 8.47 8.32
CA VAL A 11 9.86 8.98 7.75
C VAL A 11 9.67 10.40 7.24
N ALA A 12 8.58 10.68 6.51
CA ALA A 12 8.28 12.00 6.00
C ALA A 12 8.03 13.05 7.10
N GLU A 13 7.40 12.66 8.21
CA GLU A 13 7.26 13.49 9.41
C GLU A 13 8.61 13.79 10.05
N ASN A 14 9.44 12.77 10.27
CA ASN A 14 10.76 12.93 10.90
C ASN A 14 11.71 13.81 10.09
N GLU A 15 11.64 13.71 8.77
CA GLU A 15 12.44 14.51 7.83
C GLU A 15 11.79 15.87 7.49
N GLY A 16 10.59 16.14 8.02
CA GLY A 16 9.93 17.46 7.94
C GLY A 16 9.31 17.81 6.59
N PHE A 17 9.06 16.83 5.72
CA PHE A 17 8.48 17.06 4.39
C PHE A 17 7.06 16.51 4.20
N ILE A 18 6.44 15.95 5.25
CA ILE A 18 5.07 15.41 5.18
C ILE A 18 4.04 16.39 4.60
N GLN A 19 4.24 17.70 4.78
CA GLN A 19 3.34 18.76 4.29
C GLN A 19 3.40 18.97 2.78
N GLU A 20 4.44 18.45 2.12
CA GLU A 20 4.62 18.50 0.66
C GLU A 20 3.92 17.30 -0.03
N ALA A 21 3.31 16.40 0.73
CA ALA A 21 2.56 15.28 0.17
C ALA A 21 1.34 15.81 -0.60
N GLU A 22 1.23 15.43 -1.87
CA GLU A 22 0.05 15.66 -2.70
C GLU A 22 -0.82 14.40 -2.76
N ASP A 23 -2.12 14.60 -2.96
CA ASP A 23 -3.06 13.50 -3.12
C ASP A 23 -2.73 12.67 -4.37
N ALA A 24 -2.79 11.34 -4.22
CA ALA A 24 -2.58 10.44 -5.34
C ALA A 24 -3.74 10.58 -6.35
N PRO A 25 -3.48 10.57 -7.66
CA PRO A 25 -4.53 10.60 -8.67
C PRO A 25 -5.42 9.34 -8.65
N TYR A 26 -4.96 8.26 -8.02
CA TYR A 26 -5.69 7.03 -7.80
C TYR A 26 -5.19 6.31 -6.54
N GLU A 27 -6.12 5.78 -5.76
CA GLU A 27 -5.86 5.00 -4.55
C GLU A 27 -6.38 3.58 -4.75
N VAL A 28 -5.47 2.63 -5.01
CA VAL A 28 -5.86 1.23 -5.26
C VAL A 28 -5.99 0.44 -3.96
N ILE A 29 -4.97 0.56 -3.10
CA ILE A 29 -4.94 -0.01 -1.73
C ILE A 29 -4.15 0.98 -0.85
N ALA A 30 -4.65 2.21 -0.72
CA ALA A 30 -4.04 3.20 0.16
C ALA A 30 -4.05 2.69 1.62
N ASP A 31 -2.98 2.99 2.35
CA ASP A 31 -2.75 2.59 3.75
C ASP A 31 -2.92 1.09 4.01
N TYR A 32 -2.79 0.26 2.97
CA TYR A 32 -3.04 -1.18 3.03
C TYR A 32 -4.45 -1.57 3.51
N VAL A 33 -5.43 -0.66 3.39
CA VAL A 33 -6.81 -0.87 3.83
C VAL A 33 -7.59 -1.65 2.79
N LEU A 34 -8.24 -2.74 3.24
CA LEU A 34 -9.23 -3.46 2.45
C LEU A 34 -10.62 -3.20 3.06
N PRO A 35 -11.58 -2.62 2.33
CA PRO A 35 -12.85 -2.16 2.91
C PRO A 35 -13.75 -3.30 3.42
N TRP A 36 -13.37 -4.56 3.18
CA TRP A 36 -14.05 -5.76 3.65
C TRP A 36 -13.24 -6.53 4.72
N VAL A 37 -12.12 -5.99 5.21
CA VAL A 37 -11.29 -6.60 6.25
C VAL A 37 -11.18 -5.66 7.44
N ASP A 38 -11.87 -6.00 8.53
CA ASP A 38 -11.89 -5.19 9.75
C ASP A 38 -10.55 -5.20 10.51
N ASN A 39 -9.76 -6.27 10.35
CA ASN A 39 -8.48 -6.44 11.03
C ASN A 39 -7.35 -5.81 10.19
N GLU A 40 -6.74 -4.73 10.68
CA GLU A 40 -5.72 -3.95 9.97
C GLU A 40 -4.43 -4.75 9.71
N ASP A 41 -4.00 -5.59 10.66
CA ASP A 41 -2.83 -6.46 10.47
C ASP A 41 -3.07 -7.47 9.35
N LEU A 42 -4.27 -8.07 9.33
CA LEU A 42 -4.68 -9.01 8.29
C LEU A 42 -4.82 -8.31 6.93
N ALA A 43 -5.39 -7.10 6.90
CA ALA A 43 -5.51 -6.30 5.69
C ALA A 43 -4.13 -5.99 5.08
N THR A 44 -3.16 -5.63 5.93
CA THR A 44 -1.76 -5.38 5.53
C THR A 44 -1.11 -6.60 4.90
N ILE A 45 -1.25 -7.77 5.53
CA ILE A 45 -0.71 -9.03 5.00
C ILE A 45 -1.35 -9.37 3.64
N LEU A 46 -2.67 -9.22 3.53
CA LEU A 46 -3.40 -9.50 2.29
C LEU A 46 -3.00 -8.54 1.17
N ALA A 47 -2.84 -7.25 1.47
CA ALA A 47 -2.35 -6.25 0.50
C ALA A 47 -0.99 -6.65 -0.08
N GLY A 48 -0.06 -7.11 0.77
CA GLY A 48 1.23 -7.63 0.32
C GLY A 48 1.11 -8.86 -0.58
N LEU A 49 0.28 -9.84 -0.20
CA LEU A 49 0.04 -11.04 -1.01
C LEU A 49 -0.56 -10.69 -2.39
N ILE A 50 -1.54 -9.79 -2.44
CA ILE A 50 -2.14 -9.31 -3.69
C ILE A 50 -1.05 -8.67 -4.57
N GLY A 51 -0.21 -7.80 -4.01
CA GLY A 51 0.90 -7.17 -4.74
C GLY A 51 1.86 -8.19 -5.36
N VAL A 52 2.25 -9.21 -4.60
CA VAL A 52 3.12 -10.29 -5.10
C VAL A 52 2.46 -11.05 -6.25
N LEU A 53 1.18 -11.40 -6.13
CA LEU A 53 0.44 -12.11 -7.17
C LEU A 53 0.31 -11.28 -8.45
N VAL A 54 0.05 -9.98 -8.33
CA VAL A 54 -0.04 -9.06 -9.47
C VAL A 54 1.31 -8.98 -10.20
N VAL A 55 2.40 -8.75 -9.48
CA VAL A 55 3.74 -8.67 -10.07
C VAL A 55 4.11 -9.99 -10.74
N ALA A 56 3.84 -11.13 -10.10
CA ALA A 56 4.09 -12.45 -10.68
C ALA A 56 3.27 -12.68 -11.96
N ALA A 57 1.98 -12.35 -11.95
CA ALA A 57 1.11 -12.50 -13.12
C ALA A 57 1.58 -11.64 -14.30
N VAL A 58 1.97 -10.39 -14.05
CA VAL A 58 2.52 -9.50 -15.09
C VAL A 58 3.85 -10.03 -15.61
N ALA A 59 4.76 -10.44 -14.73
CA ALA A 59 6.07 -10.96 -15.13
C ALA A 59 5.95 -12.23 -15.98
N LEU A 60 5.13 -13.20 -15.56
CA LEU A 60 4.86 -14.41 -16.34
C LEU A 60 4.13 -14.06 -17.63
N GLY A 61 3.14 -13.18 -17.58
CA GLY A 61 2.40 -12.72 -18.76
C GLY A 61 3.32 -12.12 -19.81
N VAL A 62 4.30 -11.31 -19.42
CA VAL A 62 5.33 -10.76 -20.32
C VAL A 62 6.29 -11.83 -20.80
N ALA A 63 6.71 -12.76 -19.93
CA ALA A 63 7.68 -13.79 -20.28
C ALA A 63 7.16 -14.86 -21.25
N PHE A 64 5.85 -15.12 -21.26
CA PHE A 64 5.20 -16.13 -22.10
C PHE A 64 4.43 -15.54 -23.29
N LEU A 65 4.54 -14.24 -23.53
CA LEU A 65 4.01 -13.55 -24.72
C LEU A 65 4.99 -13.68 -25.90
#